data_AF-A0A845DZ49-F1
#
_entry.id   AF-A0A845DZ49-F1
#
_cell.length_a   1.000
_cell.length_b   1.000
_cell.length_c   1.000
_cell.angle_alpha   90.00
_cell.angle_beta   90.00
_cell.angle_gamma   90.00
#
_symmetry.space_group_name_H-M   'P 1'
#
loop_
_entity.id
_entity.type
_entity.pdbx_description
1 polymer ?
#
loop_
_entity_poly.entity_id
_entity_poly.type
_entity_poly.pdbx_seq_one_letter_code
_entity_poly.pdbx_strand_id
1 'polypeptide(L)'
;GIRISKLTKPEWLLSDEGLPWDSVHYQLAMPELQGISQPMVLAVAEPPRIDEETGVELTLTTPVAERVNALANRMDRWVTLQTKENSDKRVAVVYYKHPPGRQNIGADKLNVPESLFEILQRLKAEGYKTGELPESPEALLDEIQDRGVNLPDQQSGLEDLAGKVPSVSKETYLERFKQLPEAVQAEMQHGPVGYLHAQLKNAANNGHTKLGNDLLKNGVKDLRHMLRNY
;
A
#
# COMPACT_ATOMS: atom_id res chain seq x y z
N GLY A 1 5.17 -13.94 9.80
CA GLY A 1 3.89 -13.26 10.09
C GLY A 1 3.93 -12.76 11.53
N ILE A 2 3.35 -11.60 11.79
CA ILE A 2 3.40 -10.90 13.07
C ILE A 2 2.18 -11.29 13.90
N ARG A 3 2.39 -11.55 15.19
CA ARG A 3 1.34 -11.84 16.16
C ARG A 3 1.36 -10.77 17.23
N ILE A 4 0.31 -9.95 17.26
CA ILE A 4 0.14 -8.91 18.26
C ILE A 4 -0.57 -9.52 19.47
N SER A 5 0.12 -9.58 20.61
CA SER A 5 -0.42 -10.18 21.84
C SER A 5 -1.07 -9.17 22.79
N LYS A 6 -1.04 -7.87 22.46
CA LYS A 6 -1.50 -6.79 23.36
C LYS A 6 -2.73 -6.02 22.87
N LEU A 7 -3.02 -6.08 21.57
CA LEU A 7 -4.10 -5.33 20.95
C LEU A 7 -5.10 -6.31 20.37
N THR A 8 -6.37 -6.10 20.67
CA THR A 8 -7.48 -6.75 19.98
C THR A 8 -7.61 -6.21 18.55
N LYS A 9 -8.43 -6.88 17.72
CA LYS A 9 -8.61 -6.47 16.31
C LYS A 9 -9.03 -4.99 16.16
N PRO A 10 -10.04 -4.48 16.89
CA PRO A 10 -10.44 -3.08 16.73
C PRO A 10 -9.38 -2.11 17.26
N GLU A 11 -8.72 -2.44 18.39
CA GLU A 11 -7.64 -1.63 18.94
C GLU A 11 -6.46 -1.52 17.98
N TRP A 12 -6.12 -2.61 17.29
CA TRP A 12 -5.10 -2.62 16.25
C TRP A 12 -5.50 -1.76 15.03
N LEU A 13 -6.74 -1.90 14.54
CA LEU A 13 -7.22 -1.16 13.35
C LEU A 13 -7.36 0.35 13.60
N LEU A 14 -7.63 0.74 14.84
CA LEU A 14 -7.77 2.13 15.26
C LEU A 14 -6.46 2.72 15.82
N SER A 15 -5.39 1.92 15.90
CA SER A 15 -4.10 2.37 16.41
C SER A 15 -3.37 3.22 15.38
N ASP A 16 -2.92 4.41 15.79
CA ASP A 16 -2.04 5.25 14.99
C ASP A 16 -0.64 4.65 14.80
N GLU A 17 -0.21 3.78 15.73
CA GLU A 17 1.10 3.11 15.67
C GLU A 17 1.06 1.83 14.83
N GLY A 18 -0.11 1.17 14.77
CA GLY A 18 -0.28 -0.15 14.16
C GLY A 18 0.41 -1.26 14.96
N LEU A 19 1.75 -1.26 15.01
CA LEU A 19 2.52 -2.19 15.85
C LEU A 19 2.97 -1.49 17.13
N PRO A 20 2.77 -2.10 18.32
CA PRO A 20 3.34 -1.58 19.55
C PRO A 20 4.86 -1.40 19.43
N TRP A 21 5.37 -0.23 19.80
CA TRP A 21 6.80 0.12 19.69
C TRP A 21 7.74 -0.97 20.22
N ASP A 22 7.43 -1.55 21.38
CA ASP A 22 8.27 -2.55 22.03
C ASP A 22 8.32 -3.90 21.29
N SER A 23 7.40 -4.13 20.35
CA SER A 23 7.40 -5.31 19.49
C SER A 23 8.20 -5.14 18.20
N VAL A 24 8.47 -3.90 17.78
CA VAL A 24 9.07 -3.59 16.48
C VAL A 24 10.45 -4.23 16.32
N HIS A 25 11.30 -4.12 17.35
CA HIS A 25 12.66 -4.64 17.27
C HIS A 25 12.70 -6.16 16.97
N TYR A 26 11.95 -6.95 17.75
CA TYR A 26 11.98 -8.41 17.65
C TYR A 26 11.07 -8.99 16.56
N GLN A 27 9.92 -8.35 16.28
CA GLN A 27 8.93 -8.88 15.33
C GLN A 27 9.09 -8.36 13.90
N LEU A 28 9.81 -7.25 13.71
CA LEU A 28 10.01 -6.60 12.41
C LEU A 28 11.50 -6.47 12.06
N ALA A 29 12.26 -5.70 12.83
CA ALA A 29 13.63 -5.33 12.46
C ALA A 29 14.60 -6.52 12.41
N MET A 30 14.57 -7.40 13.41
CA MET A 30 15.44 -8.59 13.45
C MET A 30 15.16 -9.57 12.29
N PRO A 31 13.89 -9.93 11.99
CA PRO A 31 13.56 -10.70 10.79
C PRO A 31 14.04 -10.05 9.47
N GLU A 32 13.90 -8.74 9.30
CA GLU A 32 14.37 -8.05 8.09
C GLU A 32 15.88 -8.17 7.89
N LEU A 33 16.66 -8.04 8.98
CA LEU A 33 18.11 -8.27 8.95
C LEU A 33 18.49 -9.71 8.55
N GLN A 34 17.58 -10.68 8.75
CA GLN A 34 17.76 -12.07 8.35
C GLN A 34 17.26 -12.35 6.91
N GLY A 35 16.84 -11.32 6.17
CA GLY A 35 16.33 -11.43 4.81
C GLY A 35 14.85 -11.82 4.72
N ILE A 36 14.14 -11.85 5.85
CA ILE A 36 12.68 -12.04 5.85
C ILE A 36 12.05 -10.73 5.37
N SER A 37 11.27 -10.80 4.29
CA SER A 37 10.57 -9.65 3.73
C SER A 37 9.05 -9.74 3.94
N GLN A 38 8.34 -8.66 3.61
CA GLN A 38 6.87 -8.59 3.56
C GLN A 38 6.18 -8.96 4.90
N PRO A 39 6.56 -8.31 6.00
CA PRO A 39 5.93 -8.51 7.30
C PRO A 39 4.45 -8.16 7.25
N MET A 40 3.62 -8.97 7.91
CA MET A 40 2.18 -8.73 8.00
C MET A 40 1.62 -9.29 9.30
N VAL A 41 0.73 -8.53 9.93
CA VAL A 41 -0.05 -8.96 11.09
C VAL A 41 -1.00 -10.08 10.68
N LEU A 42 -0.89 -11.23 11.31
CA LEU A 42 -1.71 -12.42 11.04
C LEU A 42 -2.65 -12.76 12.19
N ALA A 43 -2.33 -12.33 13.41
CA ALA A 43 -3.12 -12.61 14.59
C ALA A 43 -3.02 -11.46 15.59
N VAL A 44 -4.10 -11.27 16.33
CA VAL A 44 -4.30 -10.22 17.33
C VAL A 44 -4.78 -10.84 18.63
N ALA A 45 -4.70 -10.11 19.74
CA ALA A 45 -5.16 -10.58 21.03
C ALA A 45 -6.68 -10.77 21.04
N GLU A 46 -7.15 -11.74 21.81
CA GLU A 46 -8.53 -11.79 22.27
C GLU A 46 -8.65 -11.00 23.59
N PRO A 47 -9.85 -10.52 23.96
CA PRO A 47 -10.09 -9.98 25.29
C PRO A 47 -9.62 -10.97 26.37
N PRO A 48 -8.93 -10.50 27.43
CA PRO A 48 -8.50 -11.37 28.52
C PRO A 48 -9.68 -12.13 29.12
N ARG A 49 -9.48 -13.41 29.40
CA ARG A 49 -10.47 -14.27 30.08
C ARG A 49 -9.83 -14.95 31.26
N ILE A 50 -10.55 -15.05 32.37
CA ILE A 50 -10.11 -15.84 33.53
C ILE A 50 -10.54 -17.28 33.29
N ASP A 51 -9.57 -18.18 33.38
CA ASP A 51 -9.84 -19.62 33.36
C ASP A 51 -10.55 -20.05 34.66
N GLU A 52 -11.72 -20.69 34.53
CA GLU A 52 -12.58 -21.00 35.68
C GLU A 52 -11.98 -22.06 36.62
N GLU A 53 -11.14 -22.96 36.11
CA GLU A 53 -10.52 -24.03 36.90
C GLU A 53 -9.26 -23.55 37.64
N THR A 54 -8.45 -22.71 37.00
CA THR A 54 -7.14 -22.30 37.53
C THR A 54 -7.12 -20.89 38.12
N GLY A 55 -8.11 -20.04 37.80
CA GLY A 55 -8.15 -18.63 38.18
C GLY A 55 -7.11 -17.76 37.45
N VAL A 56 -6.44 -18.28 36.43
CA VAL A 56 -5.40 -17.58 35.66
C VAL A 56 -6.04 -16.70 34.59
N GLU A 57 -5.57 -15.46 34.46
CA GLU A 57 -5.93 -14.60 33.33
C GLU A 57 -5.17 -15.03 32.07
N LEU A 58 -5.92 -15.38 31.02
CA LEU A 58 -5.41 -15.82 29.73
C LEU A 58 -5.71 -14.78 28.66
N THR A 59 -4.66 -14.39 27.94
CA THR A 59 -4.78 -13.63 26.69
C THR A 59 -4.38 -14.53 25.54
N LEU A 60 -5.38 -15.07 24.85
CA LEU A 60 -5.16 -15.85 23.63
C LEU A 60 -5.01 -14.92 22.43
N THR A 61 -4.57 -15.49 21.31
CA THR A 61 -4.48 -14.75 20.05
C THR A 61 -5.30 -15.45 18.99
N THR A 62 -6.06 -14.66 18.23
CA THR A 62 -6.93 -15.15 17.17
C THR A 62 -6.43 -14.70 15.80
N PRO A 63 -6.46 -15.57 14.77
CA PRO A 63 -6.08 -15.19 13.41
C PRO A 63 -7.01 -14.12 12.83
N VAL A 64 -6.42 -13.17 12.11
CA VAL A 64 -7.14 -12.21 11.29
C VAL A 64 -7.31 -12.83 9.90
N ALA A 65 -8.45 -13.48 9.67
CA ALA A 65 -8.69 -14.32 8.49
C ALA A 65 -8.37 -13.62 7.16
N GLU A 66 -8.75 -12.36 6.98
CA GLU A 66 -8.46 -11.60 5.77
C GLU A 66 -6.95 -11.40 5.53
N ARG A 67 -6.15 -11.30 6.60
CA ARG A 67 -4.70 -11.17 6.52
C ARG A 67 -4.04 -12.52 6.25
N VAL A 68 -4.52 -13.59 6.88
CA VAL A 68 -4.04 -14.95 6.58
C VAL A 68 -4.25 -15.27 5.09
N ASN A 69 -5.45 -15.00 4.57
CA ASN A 69 -5.76 -15.17 3.15
C ASN A 69 -4.88 -14.30 2.25
N ALA A 70 -4.64 -13.03 2.63
CA ALA A 70 -3.73 -12.16 1.88
C ALA A 70 -2.29 -12.70 1.84
N LEU A 71 -1.81 -13.33 2.92
CA LEU A 71 -0.48 -13.94 2.95
C LEU A 71 -0.42 -15.17 2.06
N ALA A 72 -1.41 -16.06 2.19
CA ALA A 72 -1.51 -17.27 1.38
C ALA A 72 -1.54 -16.93 -0.12
N ASN A 73 -2.37 -15.96 -0.52
CA ASN A 73 -2.42 -15.46 -1.89
C ASN A 73 -1.06 -14.91 -2.35
N ARG A 74 -0.34 -14.20 -1.48
CA ARG A 74 0.99 -13.68 -1.83
C ARG A 74 2.03 -14.80 -2.01
N MET A 75 2.00 -15.81 -1.14
CA MET A 75 2.86 -17.00 -1.26
C MET A 75 2.59 -17.74 -2.57
N ASP A 76 1.31 -17.94 -2.93
CA ASP A 76 0.91 -18.53 -4.20
C ASP A 76 1.45 -17.74 -5.41
N ARG A 77 1.41 -16.41 -5.36
CA ARG A 77 2.01 -15.56 -6.41
C ARG A 77 3.53 -15.72 -6.51
N TRP A 78 4.25 -15.88 -5.39
CA TRP A 78 5.69 -16.14 -5.40
C TRP A 78 6.03 -17.51 -6.01
N VAL A 79 5.29 -18.55 -5.65
CA VAL A 79 5.45 -19.90 -6.23
C VAL A 79 5.13 -19.87 -7.73
N THR A 80 4.06 -19.17 -8.11
CA THR A 80 3.71 -18.95 -9.51
C THR A 80 4.86 -18.23 -10.23
N LEU A 81 5.43 -17.17 -9.64
CA LEU A 81 6.55 -16.44 -10.25
C LEU A 81 7.80 -17.31 -10.43
N GLN A 82 8.08 -18.19 -9.46
CA GLN A 82 9.22 -19.11 -9.51
C GLN A 82 9.08 -20.16 -10.63
N THR A 83 7.86 -20.67 -10.83
CA THR A 83 7.59 -21.78 -11.76
C THR A 83 7.24 -21.33 -13.18
N LYS A 84 6.89 -20.06 -13.37
CA LYS A 84 6.50 -19.54 -14.69
C LYS A 84 7.73 -19.35 -15.59
N GLU A 85 7.57 -19.67 -16.86
CA GLU A 85 8.55 -19.35 -17.89
C GLU A 85 8.72 -17.82 -18.04
N ASN A 86 9.94 -17.36 -18.30
CA ASN A 86 10.23 -15.92 -18.45
C ASN A 86 9.39 -15.26 -19.56
N SER A 87 9.13 -16.00 -20.64
CA SER A 87 8.32 -15.54 -21.78
C SER A 87 6.84 -15.31 -21.43
N ASP A 88 6.36 -15.83 -20.30
CA ASP A 88 4.98 -15.65 -19.83
C ASP A 88 4.87 -14.75 -18.60
N LYS A 89 6.01 -14.31 -18.03
CA LYS A 89 6.04 -13.33 -16.95
C LYS A 89 5.67 -11.94 -17.50
N ARG A 90 4.87 -11.21 -16.73
CA ARG A 90 4.51 -9.81 -17.00
C ARG A 90 5.05 -8.98 -15.86
N VAL A 91 6.01 -8.10 -16.16
CA VAL A 91 6.67 -7.24 -15.19
C VAL A 91 6.20 -5.81 -15.42
N ALA A 92 5.71 -5.17 -14.36
CA ALA A 92 5.40 -3.74 -14.38
C ALA A 92 6.54 -2.99 -13.67
N VAL A 93 7.08 -1.97 -14.33
CA VAL A 93 8.06 -1.07 -13.71
C VAL A 93 7.37 0.24 -13.40
N VAL A 94 7.36 0.62 -12.12
CA VAL A 94 6.71 1.84 -11.63
C VAL A 94 7.79 2.83 -11.21
N TYR A 95 7.78 4.00 -11.81
CA TYR A 95 8.64 5.12 -11.44
C TYR A 95 7.80 6.23 -10.82
N TYR A 96 8.39 6.94 -9.87
CA TYR A 96 7.75 8.02 -9.15
C TYR A 96 8.16 9.37 -9.73
N LYS A 97 7.24 10.33 -9.64
CA LYS A 97 7.45 11.70 -10.07
C LYS A 97 6.77 12.66 -9.10
N HIS A 98 7.55 13.53 -8.49
CA HIS A 98 7.05 14.64 -7.69
C HIS A 98 8.02 15.83 -7.80
N PRO A 99 7.54 17.06 -8.10
CA PRO A 99 6.15 17.47 -8.38
C PRO A 99 5.60 16.98 -9.74
N PRO A 100 4.26 16.96 -9.94
CA PRO A 100 3.63 16.52 -11.20
C PRO A 100 3.95 17.45 -12.39
N GLY A 101 3.98 16.92 -13.62
CA GLY A 101 4.31 17.69 -14.84
C GLY A 101 5.07 16.86 -15.90
N ARG A 102 5.77 17.51 -16.85
CA ARG A 102 6.58 16.85 -17.91
C ARG A 102 8.09 16.81 -17.65
N GLN A 103 8.60 17.48 -16.60
CA GLN A 103 10.05 17.55 -16.33
C GLN A 103 10.54 16.45 -15.37
N ASN A 104 11.79 15.99 -15.55
CA ASN A 104 12.60 15.13 -14.65
C ASN A 104 11.95 13.83 -14.10
N ILE A 105 12.06 12.75 -14.87
CA ILE A 105 11.95 11.39 -14.32
C ILE A 105 13.30 11.01 -13.72
N GLY A 106 13.37 10.88 -12.41
CA GLY A 106 14.62 10.66 -11.70
C GLY A 106 14.40 10.10 -10.30
N ALA A 107 15.48 9.58 -9.73
CA ALA A 107 15.54 9.13 -8.34
C ALA A 107 16.87 9.62 -7.73
N ASP A 108 16.94 9.68 -6.39
CA ASP A 108 18.14 10.19 -5.73
C ASP A 108 19.37 9.37 -6.11
N LYS A 109 20.37 10.03 -6.70
CA LYS A 109 21.65 9.46 -7.16
C LYS A 109 21.53 8.28 -8.13
N LEU A 110 20.44 8.18 -8.88
CA LEU A 110 20.24 7.14 -9.88
C LEU A 110 19.97 7.74 -11.26
N ASN A 111 20.72 7.31 -12.27
CA ASN A 111 20.39 7.60 -13.66
C ASN A 111 19.24 6.68 -14.10
N VAL A 112 18.00 7.16 -13.93
CA VAL A 112 16.79 6.36 -14.14
C VAL A 112 16.63 5.92 -15.61
N PRO A 113 16.74 6.79 -16.63
CA PRO A 113 16.64 6.35 -18.03
C PRO A 113 17.63 5.24 -18.39
N GLU A 114 18.90 5.42 -18.03
CA GLU A 114 19.96 4.42 -18.28
C GLU A 114 19.65 3.10 -17.58
N SER A 115 19.28 3.17 -16.29
CA SER A 115 18.99 1.97 -15.49
C SER A 115 17.79 1.20 -16.04
N LEU A 116 16.74 1.92 -16.47
CA LEU A 116 15.57 1.30 -17.07
C LEU A 116 15.90 0.64 -18.41
N PHE A 117 16.72 1.30 -19.24
CA PHE A 117 17.15 0.77 -20.51
C PHE A 117 17.95 -0.54 -20.34
N GLU A 118 18.92 -0.55 -19.43
CA GLU A 118 19.69 -1.74 -19.07
C GLU A 118 18.81 -2.88 -18.53
N ILE A 119 17.83 -2.56 -17.66
CA ILE A 119 16.86 -3.53 -17.17
C ILE A 119 16.07 -4.14 -18.33
N LEU A 120 15.59 -3.33 -19.28
CA LEU A 120 14.81 -3.81 -20.42
C LEU A 120 15.64 -4.67 -21.38
N GLN A 121 16.89 -4.28 -21.67
CA GLN A 121 17.80 -5.10 -22.46
C GLN A 121 18.05 -6.44 -21.79
N ARG A 122 18.30 -6.44 -20.47
CA ARG A 122 18.50 -7.68 -19.71
C ARG A 122 17.27 -8.57 -19.73
N LEU A 123 16.07 -8.00 -19.51
CA LEU A 123 14.82 -8.75 -19.59
C LEU A 123 14.63 -9.39 -20.98
N LYS A 124 14.89 -8.65 -22.06
CA LYS A 124 14.82 -9.20 -23.43
C LYS A 124 15.81 -10.35 -23.63
N ALA A 125 17.05 -10.20 -23.17
CA ALA A 125 18.08 -11.24 -23.26
C ALA A 125 17.74 -12.50 -22.45
N GLU A 126 17.04 -12.35 -21.32
CA GLU A 126 16.57 -13.45 -20.47
C GLU A 126 15.26 -14.10 -20.97
N GLY A 127 14.76 -13.71 -22.15
CA GLY A 127 13.61 -14.31 -22.82
C GLY A 127 12.24 -13.75 -22.42
N TYR A 128 12.19 -12.59 -21.77
CA TYR A 128 10.92 -11.91 -21.50
C TYR A 128 10.35 -11.29 -22.78
N LYS A 129 9.02 -11.23 -22.89
CA LYS A 129 8.33 -10.56 -23.99
C LYS A 129 8.30 -9.05 -23.74
N THR A 130 9.34 -8.34 -24.17
CA THR A 130 9.46 -6.88 -24.06
C THR A 130 8.88 -6.12 -25.26
N GLY A 131 8.73 -6.80 -26.42
CA GLY A 131 8.50 -6.12 -27.69
C GLY A 131 9.79 -5.51 -28.26
N GLU A 132 9.63 -4.58 -29.20
CA GLU A 132 10.75 -3.78 -29.67
C GLU A 132 11.17 -2.80 -28.59
N LEU A 133 12.48 -2.70 -28.37
CA LEU A 133 13.04 -1.77 -27.40
C LEU A 133 13.39 -0.46 -28.11
N PRO A 134 13.29 0.70 -27.44
CA PRO A 134 13.79 1.96 -27.96
C PRO A 134 15.28 1.87 -28.34
N GLU A 135 15.74 2.76 -29.23
CA GLU A 135 17.12 2.73 -29.72
C GLU A 135 18.15 3.21 -28.68
N SER A 136 17.72 4.01 -27.69
CA SER A 136 18.57 4.56 -26.65
C SER A 136 17.81 4.86 -25.35
N PRO A 137 18.51 5.09 -24.23
CA PRO A 137 17.92 5.59 -22.98
C PRO A 137 17.10 6.88 -23.16
N GLU A 138 17.54 7.78 -24.03
CA GLU A 138 16.84 9.02 -24.36
C GLU A 138 15.54 8.74 -25.13
N ALA A 139 15.57 7.84 -26.11
CA ALA A 139 14.36 7.42 -26.82
C ALA A 139 13.34 6.76 -25.87
N LEU A 140 13.81 5.96 -24.90
CA LEU A 140 12.96 5.41 -23.85
C LEU A 140 12.35 6.52 -22.99
N LEU A 141 13.15 7.52 -22.60
CA LEU A 141 12.65 8.65 -21.82
C LEU A 141 11.58 9.44 -22.59
N ASP A 142 11.78 9.65 -23.88
CA ASP A 142 10.82 10.35 -24.74
C ASP A 142 9.49 9.58 -24.83
N GLU A 143 9.53 8.25 -25.01
CA GLU A 143 8.33 7.41 -24.98
C GLU A 143 7.59 7.50 -23.63
N ILE A 144 8.34 7.47 -22.53
CA ILE A 144 7.78 7.61 -21.18
C ILE A 144 7.17 9.00 -20.99
N GLN A 145 7.76 10.06 -21.54
CA GLN A 145 7.20 11.41 -21.44
C GLN A 145 5.94 11.62 -22.30
N ASP A 146 5.83 10.93 -23.45
CA ASP A 146 4.64 11.00 -24.31
C ASP A 146 3.43 10.27 -23.71
N ARG A 147 3.63 9.16 -22.99
CA ARG A 147 2.53 8.27 -22.55
C ARG A 147 2.45 8.01 -21.06
N GLY A 148 3.56 8.13 -20.34
CA GLY A 148 3.73 7.70 -18.96
C GLY A 148 3.71 8.83 -17.93
N VAL A 149 3.05 9.96 -18.24
CA VAL A 149 3.01 11.14 -17.36
C VAL A 149 1.67 11.27 -16.65
N ASN A 150 1.72 11.73 -15.40
CA ASN A 150 0.54 12.09 -14.63
C ASN A 150 0.34 13.60 -14.66
N LEU A 151 -0.82 14.04 -15.17
CA LEU A 151 -1.15 15.44 -15.43
C LEU A 151 -2.49 15.82 -14.77
N PRO A 152 -2.58 15.77 -13.42
CA PRO A 152 -3.86 15.93 -12.71
C PRO A 152 -4.52 17.29 -12.94
N ASP A 153 -3.72 18.36 -13.11
CA ASP A 153 -4.20 19.74 -13.23
C ASP A 153 -4.13 20.30 -14.67
N GLN A 154 -3.83 19.47 -15.67
CA GLN A 154 -3.70 19.89 -17.08
C GLN A 154 -4.69 19.16 -17.97
N GLN A 155 -5.89 19.72 -18.11
CA GLN A 155 -6.97 19.11 -18.88
C GLN A 155 -6.59 18.84 -20.35
N SER A 156 -5.92 19.78 -21.02
CA SER A 156 -5.43 19.59 -22.40
C SER A 156 -4.43 18.43 -22.50
N GLY A 157 -3.56 18.26 -21.50
CA GLY A 157 -2.62 17.13 -21.46
C GLY A 157 -3.30 15.79 -21.25
N LEU A 158 -4.43 15.74 -20.54
CA LEU A 158 -5.23 14.52 -20.40
C LEU A 158 -5.97 14.17 -21.70
N GLU A 159 -6.45 15.17 -22.44
CA GLU A 159 -7.05 14.98 -23.76
C GLU A 159 -6.03 14.43 -24.77
N ASP A 160 -4.79 14.92 -24.75
CA ASP A 160 -3.69 14.40 -25.59
C ASP A 160 -3.35 12.94 -25.31
N LEU A 161 -3.51 12.49 -24.05
CA LEU A 161 -3.26 11.11 -23.63
C LEU A 161 -4.44 10.18 -23.95
N ALA A 162 -5.64 10.73 -24.11
CA ALA A 162 -6.84 9.96 -24.41
C ALA A 162 -6.67 9.20 -25.73
N GLY A 163 -6.73 7.86 -25.67
CA GLY A 163 -6.53 6.98 -26.82
C GLY A 163 -5.08 6.56 -27.07
N LYS A 164 -4.08 7.21 -26.44
CA LYS A 164 -2.68 6.77 -26.45
C LYS A 164 -2.36 5.78 -25.34
N VAL A 165 -3.09 5.85 -24.22
CA VAL A 165 -2.86 5.02 -23.03
C VAL A 165 -4.07 4.11 -22.73
N PRO A 166 -3.87 2.98 -22.03
CA PRO A 166 -4.96 2.17 -21.54
C PRO A 166 -5.90 2.99 -20.64
N SER A 167 -7.19 2.95 -20.94
CA SER A 167 -8.22 3.61 -20.14
C SER A 167 -9.01 2.59 -19.32
N VAL A 168 -9.59 3.05 -18.22
CA VAL A 168 -10.53 2.27 -17.41
C VAL A 168 -11.85 3.01 -17.45
N SER A 169 -12.95 2.28 -17.75
CA SER A 169 -14.28 2.90 -17.75
C SER A 169 -14.66 3.36 -16.35
N LYS A 170 -15.53 4.36 -16.29
CA LYS A 170 -16.07 4.86 -15.02
C LYS A 170 -16.76 3.73 -14.25
N GLU A 171 -17.49 2.87 -14.94
CA GLU A 171 -18.24 1.75 -14.36
C GLU A 171 -17.29 0.76 -13.70
N THR A 172 -16.23 0.34 -14.40
CA THR A 172 -15.21 -0.56 -13.85
C THR A 172 -14.44 0.07 -12.70
N TYR A 173 -14.13 1.37 -12.77
CA TYR A 173 -13.51 2.09 -11.67
C TYR A 173 -14.41 2.10 -10.44
N LEU A 174 -15.69 2.46 -10.59
CA LEU A 174 -16.65 2.53 -9.49
C LEU A 174 -16.94 1.16 -8.87
N GLU A 175 -16.97 0.10 -9.68
CA GLU A 175 -17.09 -1.27 -9.18
C GLU A 175 -15.92 -1.64 -8.28
N ARG A 176 -14.68 -1.36 -8.70
CA ARG A 176 -13.47 -1.60 -7.90
C ARG A 176 -13.41 -0.71 -6.66
N PHE A 177 -13.77 0.56 -6.80
CA PHE A 177 -13.79 1.52 -5.70
C PHE A 177 -14.70 1.07 -4.55
N LYS A 178 -15.88 0.51 -4.88
CA LYS A 178 -16.83 -0.03 -3.88
C LYS A 178 -16.29 -1.22 -3.08
N GLN A 179 -15.25 -1.90 -3.56
CA GLN A 179 -14.61 -3.02 -2.85
C GLN A 179 -13.60 -2.56 -1.79
N LEU A 180 -13.23 -1.28 -1.79
CA LEU A 180 -12.30 -0.72 -0.80
C LEU A 180 -12.99 -0.59 0.58
N PRO A 181 -12.24 -0.58 1.69
CA PRO A 181 -12.81 -0.31 3.01
C PRO A 181 -13.52 1.06 3.08
N GLU A 182 -14.59 1.17 3.87
CA GLU A 182 -15.40 2.41 4.01
C GLU A 182 -14.52 3.63 4.35
N ALA A 183 -13.53 3.46 5.24
CA ALA A 183 -12.61 4.54 5.60
C ALA A 183 -11.77 5.04 4.42
N VAL A 184 -11.32 4.15 3.54
CA VAL A 184 -10.55 4.51 2.33
C VAL A 184 -11.45 5.19 1.31
N GLN A 185 -12.69 4.70 1.13
CA GLN A 185 -13.67 5.35 0.26
C GLN A 185 -13.97 6.77 0.73
N ALA A 186 -14.18 6.96 2.04
CA ALA A 186 -14.44 8.27 2.63
C ALA A 186 -13.23 9.21 2.51
N GLU A 187 -12.01 8.71 2.67
CA GLU A 187 -10.79 9.49 2.46
C GLU A 187 -10.67 9.99 1.03
N MET A 188 -10.87 9.10 0.05
CA MET A 188 -10.77 9.46 -1.36
C MET A 188 -11.84 10.47 -1.81
N GLN A 189 -13.03 10.45 -1.21
CA GLN A 189 -14.14 11.34 -1.57
C GLN A 189 -14.17 12.66 -0.81
N HIS A 190 -13.76 12.65 0.46
CA HIS A 190 -13.92 13.77 1.39
C HIS A 190 -12.60 14.18 2.05
N GLY A 191 -11.47 13.65 1.58
CA GLY A 191 -10.15 13.92 2.11
C GLY A 191 -9.93 13.37 3.51
N PRO A 192 -8.91 13.89 4.23
CA PRO A 192 -8.54 13.42 5.56
C PRO A 192 -9.68 13.48 6.60
N VAL A 193 -10.61 14.42 6.45
CA VAL A 193 -11.78 14.55 7.35
C VAL A 193 -12.77 13.41 7.14
N GLY A 194 -12.95 12.94 5.90
CA GLY A 194 -13.75 11.77 5.59
C GLY A 194 -13.22 10.51 6.25
N TYR A 195 -11.90 10.30 6.16
CA TYR A 195 -11.21 9.20 6.84
C TYR A 195 -11.45 9.25 8.35
N LEU A 196 -11.20 10.42 8.98
CA LEU A 196 -11.39 10.61 10.41
C LEU A 196 -12.83 10.30 10.83
N HIS A 197 -13.82 10.80 10.11
CA HIS A 197 -15.23 10.53 10.40
C HIS A 197 -15.56 9.03 10.34
N ALA A 198 -15.09 8.32 9.31
CA ALA A 198 -15.31 6.87 9.19
C ALA A 198 -14.66 6.10 10.34
N GLN A 199 -13.45 6.49 10.78
CA GLN A 199 -12.77 5.85 11.90
C GLN A 199 -13.45 6.14 13.25
N LEU A 200 -13.96 7.35 13.47
CA LEU A 200 -14.74 7.68 14.67
C LEU A 200 -16.03 6.86 14.76
N LYS A 201 -16.72 6.67 13.63
CA LYS A 201 -17.90 5.79 13.55
C LYS A 201 -17.54 4.34 13.87
N ASN A 202 -16.40 3.85 13.36
CA ASN A 202 -15.87 2.52 13.68
C ASN A 202 -15.58 2.37 15.18
N ALA A 203 -14.89 3.34 15.78
CA ALA A 203 -14.61 3.35 17.22
C ALA A 203 -15.88 3.35 18.07
N ALA A 204 -16.89 4.16 17.71
CA ALA A 204 -18.17 4.21 18.40
C ALA A 204 -18.93 2.87 18.31
N ASN A 205 -19.00 2.27 17.12
CA ASN A 205 -19.71 1.02 16.88
C ASN A 205 -19.08 -0.17 17.63
N ASN A 206 -17.78 -0.13 17.90
CA ASN A 206 -17.07 -1.18 18.63
C ASN A 206 -16.85 -0.85 20.13
N GLY A 207 -17.47 0.22 20.65
CA GLY A 207 -17.37 0.57 22.07
C GLY A 207 -16.01 1.13 22.52
N HIS A 208 -15.14 1.51 21.59
CA HIS A 208 -13.81 2.04 21.89
C HIS A 208 -13.80 3.57 21.95
N THR A 209 -14.65 4.16 22.80
CA THR A 209 -14.82 5.62 22.92
C THR A 209 -13.51 6.36 23.24
N LYS A 210 -12.64 5.75 24.05
CA LYS A 210 -11.32 6.33 24.38
C LYS A 210 -10.44 6.45 23.13
N LEU A 211 -10.33 5.37 22.35
CA LEU A 211 -9.57 5.39 21.09
C LEU A 211 -10.16 6.40 20.10
N GLY A 212 -11.49 6.49 20.02
CA GLY A 212 -12.16 7.50 19.20
C GLY A 212 -11.79 8.94 19.62
N ASN A 213 -11.74 9.23 20.91
CA ASN A 213 -11.33 10.54 21.41
C ASN A 213 -9.85 10.85 21.13
N ASP A 214 -8.98 9.85 21.23
CA ASP A 214 -7.56 9.99 20.93
C ASP A 214 -7.34 10.26 19.42
N LEU A 215 -8.03 9.50 18.55
CA LEU A 215 -8.06 9.73 17.09
C LEU A 215 -8.55 11.14 16.75
N LEU A 216 -9.63 11.61 17.37
CA LEU A 216 -10.15 12.96 17.16
C LEU A 216 -9.12 14.02 17.55
N LYS A 217 -8.46 13.85 18.70
CA LYS A 217 -7.44 14.79 19.20
C LYS A 217 -6.25 14.87 18.24
N ASN A 218 -5.78 13.73 17.75
CA ASN A 218 -4.67 13.66 16.80
C ASN A 218 -5.07 14.24 15.43
N GLY A 219 -6.23 13.85 14.90
CA GLY A 219 -6.75 14.40 13.64
C GLY A 219 -6.92 15.93 13.67
N VAL A 220 -7.43 16.49 14.77
CA VAL A 220 -7.54 17.96 14.94
C VAL A 220 -6.16 18.61 15.00
N LYS A 221 -5.19 17.97 15.64
CA LYS A 221 -3.80 18.47 15.69
C LYS A 221 -3.19 18.51 14.29
N ASP A 222 -3.37 17.46 13.49
CA ASP A 222 -2.84 17.38 12.13
C ASP A 222 -3.51 18.38 11.19
N LEU A 223 -4.83 18.56 11.29
CA LEU A 223 -5.55 19.61 10.56
C LEU A 223 -5.00 21.01 10.90
N ARG A 224 -4.71 21.29 12.18
CA ARG A 224 -4.09 22.55 12.59
C ARG A 224 -2.67 22.71 12.04
N HIS A 225 -1.90 21.63 11.97
CA HIS A 225 -0.56 21.66 11.37
C HIS A 225 -0.63 21.96 9.87
N MET A 226 -1.56 21.33 9.14
CA MET A 226 -1.77 21.63 7.72
C MET A 226 -2.14 23.10 7.52
N LEU A 227 -3.10 23.62 8.28
CA LEU A 227 -3.54 25.03 8.16
C LEU A 227 -2.46 26.07 8.54
N ARG A 228 -1.42 25.69 9.28
CA ARG A 228 -0.30 26.59 9.65
C ARG A 228 0.84 26.57 8.63
N ASN A 229 0.90 25.53 7.80
CA ASN A 229 1.95 25.32 6.81
C ASN A 229 1.51 25.71 5.39
N TYR A 230 0.30 26.27 5.24
CA TYR A 230 -0.23 26.96 4.07
C TYR A 230 -0.40 28.44 4.39
#